data_AF-A0A085LGA7-F1
#
_entry.id   AF-A0A085LGA7-F1
#
_cell.length_a   1.000
_cell.length_b   1.000
_cell.length_c   1.000
_cell.angle_alpha   90.00
_cell.angle_beta   90.00
_cell.angle_gamma   90.00
#
_symmetry.space_group_name_H-M   'P 1'
#
loop_
_entity.id
_entity.type
_entity.pdbx_description
1 polymer ?
#
loop_
_entity_poly.entity_id
_entity_poly.type
_entity_poly.pdbx_seq_one_letter_code
_entity_poly.pdbx_strand_id
1 'polypeptide(L)' 'MDRVPALAGADGGEPRVVHLHTARDAERLRALLGPDPARRTVTVLGAGFVGSETAAWLAEVGATVHLV' A
#
# COMPACT_ATOMS: atom_id res chain seq x y z
N MET A 1 7.84 -0.56 -20.76
CA MET A 1 7.27 -1.61 -19.90
C MET A 1 5.82 -1.25 -19.64
N ASP A 2 4.92 -2.17 -19.96
CA ASP A 2 3.48 -1.96 -19.82
C ASP A 2 3.07 -1.72 -18.36
N ARG A 3 2.17 -0.76 -18.12
CA ARG A 3 1.65 -0.47 -16.78
C ARG A 3 0.67 -1.57 -16.38
N VAL A 4 0.93 -2.27 -15.28
CA VAL A 4 -0.09 -3.11 -14.63
C VAL A 4 -1.14 -2.19 -14.01
N PRO A 5 -2.43 -2.29 -14.38
CA PRO A 5 -3.48 -1.45 -13.84
C PRO A 5 -3.72 -1.77 -12.37
N ALA A 6 -4.11 -0.75 -11.59
CA ALA A 6 -4.55 -0.94 -10.21
C ALA A 6 -5.78 -1.85 -10.20
N LEU A 7 -5.74 -2.91 -9.40
CA LEU A 7 -6.84 -3.87 -9.31
C LEU A 7 -7.93 -3.30 -8.39
N ALA A 8 -9.18 -3.37 -8.86
CA ALA A 8 -10.35 -2.99 -8.07
C ALA A 8 -10.43 -3.84 -6.79
N GLY A 9 -10.95 -3.25 -5.71
CA GLY A 9 -11.28 -4.03 -4.52
C GLY A 9 -12.39 -5.06 -4.82
N ALA A 10 -12.44 -6.14 -4.04
CA ALA A 10 -13.42 -7.23 -4.22
C ALA A 10 -14.89 -6.74 -4.25
N ASP A 11 -15.17 -5.58 -3.65
CA ASP A 11 -16.52 -4.99 -3.57
C ASP A 11 -16.86 -4.04 -4.73
N GLY A 12 -16.05 -4.01 -5.80
CA GLY A 12 -16.22 -3.05 -6.91
C GLY A 12 -15.92 -1.59 -6.54
N GLY A 13 -15.34 -1.37 -5.35
CA GLY A 13 -14.88 -0.07 -4.88
C GLY A 13 -13.56 0.37 -5.53
N GLU A 14 -13.13 1.58 -5.18
CA GLU A 14 -11.86 2.15 -5.63
C GLU A 14 -10.69 1.14 -5.52
N PRO A 15 -9.75 1.14 -6.49
CA PRO A 15 -8.62 0.22 -6.48
C PRO A 15 -7.84 0.29 -5.17
N ARG A 16 -7.73 -0.85 -4.48
CA ARG A 16 -7.02 -0.98 -3.19
C ARG A 16 -5.66 -1.64 -3.31
N VAL A 17 -5.30 -2.12 -4.51
CA VAL A 17 -3.99 -2.70 -4.80
C VAL A 17 -3.16 -1.71 -5.61
N VAL A 18 -2.02 -1.32 -5.06
CA VAL A 18 -1.08 -0.37 -5.67
C VAL A 18 0.33 -0.95 -5.65
N HIS A 19 1.12 -0.62 -6.67
CA HIS A 19 2.57 -0.83 -6.64
C HIS A 19 3.24 0.35 -5.92
N LEU A 20 4.47 0.16 -5.45
CA LEU A 20 5.31 1.23 -4.92
C LEU A 20 6.66 1.22 -5.65
N HIS A 21 6.75 1.98 -6.74
CA HIS A 21 7.95 2.05 -7.57
C HIS A 21 8.37 3.49 -7.89
N THR A 22 7.42 4.42 -7.90
CA THR A 22 7.66 5.82 -8.23
C THR A 22 7.13 6.75 -7.13
N ALA A 23 7.58 8.01 -7.14
CA ALA A 23 7.05 9.03 -6.22
C ALA A 23 5.53 9.21 -6.32
N ARG A 24 4.99 9.12 -7.55
CA ARG A 24 3.54 9.19 -7.80
C ARG A 24 2.78 8.03 -7.16
N ASP A 25 3.40 6.85 -7.07
CA ASP A 25 2.80 5.72 -6.38
C ASP A 25 2.74 5.94 -4.86
N ALA A 26 3.78 6.56 -4.30
CA ALA A 26 3.78 6.95 -2.89
C ALA A 26 2.71 7.99 -2.57
N GLU A 27 2.47 8.96 -3.45
CA GLU A 27 1.37 9.93 -3.31
C GLU A 27 0.00 9.24 -3.29
N ARG A 28 -0.22 8.26 -4.19
CA ARG A 28 -1.46 7.46 -4.21
C ARG A 28 -1.63 6.64 -2.95
N LEU A 29 -0.57 6.00 -2.47
CA LEU A 29 -0.60 5.26 -1.20
C LEU A 29 -0.98 6.18 -0.04
N ARG A 30 -0.38 7.37 0.07
CA ARG A 30 -0.70 8.36 1.11
C ARG A 30 -2.15 8.81 1.03
N ALA A 31 -2.68 9.05 -0.17
CA ALA A 31 -4.09 9.39 -0.35
C ALA A 31 -5.04 8.26 0.12
N LEU A 32 -4.67 6.99 -0.15
CA LEU A 32 -5.44 5.82 0.30
C LEU A 32 -5.38 5.61 1.81
N LEU A 33 -4.22 5.82 2.44
CA LEU A 33 -4.08 5.76 3.90
C LEU A 33 -4.96 6.84 4.56
N GLY A 34 -5.00 8.03 3.95
CA GLY A 34 -5.74 9.16 4.48
C GLY A 34 -5.07 9.77 5.71
N PRO A 35 -5.78 10.63 6.47
CA PRO A 35 -5.20 11.39 7.57
C PRO A 35 -4.91 10.54 8.83
N ASP A 36 -5.47 9.33 8.93
CA ASP A 36 -5.33 8.45 10.08
C ASP A 36 -4.94 7.02 9.64
N PRO A 37 -3.63 6.75 9.46
CA PRO A 37 -3.13 5.45 9.06
C PRO A 37 -3.39 4.35 10.11
N ALA A 38 -3.59 4.70 11.38
CA ALA A 38 -3.76 3.73 12.46
C ALA A 38 -5.04 2.91 12.34
N ARG A 39 -6.02 3.42 11.59
CA ARG A 39 -7.29 2.72 11.29
C ARG A 39 -7.22 1.84 10.05
N ARG A 40 -6.04 1.68 9.45
CA ARG A 40 -5.86 0.91 8.20
C ARG A 40 -5.24 -0.45 8.50
N THR A 41 -5.78 -1.46 7.82
CA THR A 41 -5.13 -2.76 7.67
C THR A 41 -4.53 -2.83 6.27
N VAL A 42 -3.23 -3.08 6.18
CA VAL A 42 -2.49 -3.08 4.92
C VAL A 42 -1.79 -4.42 4.74
N THR A 43 -1.97 -5.04 3.57
CA THR A 43 -1.20 -6.21 3.16
C THR A 43 -0.09 -5.75 2.23
N VAL A 44 1.16 -6.07 2.56
CA VAL A 44 2.32 -5.85 1.69
C VAL A 44 2.70 -7.18 1.06
N LEU A 45 2.68 -7.22 -0.27
CA LEU A 45 3.02 -8.41 -1.06
C LEU A 45 4.49 -8.34 -1.48
N GLY A 46 5.30 -9.27 -0.96
CA GLY A 46 6.73 -9.41 -1.20
C GLY A 46 7.57 -8.83 -0.06
N ALA A 47 8.37 -9.67 0.58
CA ALA A 47 9.27 -9.31 1.70
C ALA A 47 10.71 -8.95 1.26
N GLY A 48 10.89 -8.47 0.02
CA GLY A 48 12.16 -7.91 -0.43
C GLY A 48 12.49 -6.57 0.25
N PHE A 49 13.55 -5.90 -0.21
CA PHE A 49 13.98 -4.59 0.34
C PHE A 49 12.83 -3.57 0.43
N VAL A 50 12.16 -3.31 -0.70
CA VAL A 50 11.06 -2.34 -0.76
C VAL A 50 9.90 -2.74 0.15
N GLY A 51 9.49 -4.00 0.12
CA GLY A 51 8.35 -4.46 0.91
C GLY A 51 8.61 -4.45 2.41
N SER A 52 9.81 -4.83 2.85
CA SER A 52 10.20 -4.81 4.26
C SER A 52 10.27 -3.38 4.81
N GLU A 53 10.87 -2.45 4.06
CA GLU A 53 10.93 -1.04 4.45
C GLU A 53 9.53 -0.40 4.48
N THR A 54 8.70 -0.71 3.48
CA THR A 54 7.32 -0.24 3.42
C THR A 54 6.49 -0.77 4.60
N ALA A 55 6.61 -2.06 4.92
CA ALA A 55 5.92 -2.67 6.05
C ALA A 55 6.37 -2.07 7.39
N ALA A 56 7.67 -1.84 7.56
CA ALA A 56 8.21 -1.20 8.75
C ALA A 56 7.67 0.22 8.93
N TRP A 57 7.72 1.04 7.88
CA TRP A 57 7.19 2.40 7.92
C TRP A 57 5.67 2.43 8.19
N LEU A 58 4.89 1.55 7.55
CA LEU A 58 3.44 1.44 7.78
C LEU A 58 3.11 1.08 9.24
N ALA A 59 3.88 0.17 9.84
CA ALA A 59 3.73 -0.19 11.23
C ALA A 59 4.14 0.97 12.17
N GLU A 60 5.20 1.71 11.84
CA GLU A 60 5.65 2.89 12.59
C GLU A 60 4.58 3.99 12.63
N VAL A 61 3.87 4.22 11.52
CA VAL A 61 2.75 5.18 11.46
C VAL A 61 1.43 4.62 12.00
N GLY A 62 1.45 3.42 12.61
CA GLY A 62 0.35 2.85 13.39
C GLY A 62 -0.59 1.92 12.62
N ALA A 63 -0.37 1.68 11.32
CA ALA A 63 -1.23 0.77 10.56
C ALA A 63 -1.05 -0.68 11.03
N THR A 64 -2.11 -1.47 10.92
CA THR A 64 -2.01 -2.93 11.09
C THR A 64 -1.45 -3.53 9.79
N VAL A 65 -0.29 -4.17 9.86
CA VAL A 65 0.42 -4.66 8.66
C VAL A 65 0.47 -6.19 8.63
N HIS A 66 0.14 -6.75 7.46
CA HIS A 66 0.42 -8.14 7.11
C HIS A 66 1.48 -8.15 5.99
N LEU A 67 2.65 -8.72 6.24
CA LEU A 67 3.69 -8.91 5.23
C LEU A 67 3.66 -10.37 4.75
N VAL A 68 3.56 -10.57 3.44
CA VAL A 68 3.39 -11.91 2.80
C VAL A 68 4.40 -12.10 1.68
#